data_AF-A0A8F4FVL6-F1
#
_entry.id   AF-A0A8F4FVL6-F1
#
_cell.length_a   1.000
_cell.length_b   1.000
_cell.length_c   1.000
_cell.angle_alpha   90.00
_cell.angle_beta   90.00
_cell.angle_gamma   90.00
#
_symmetry.space_group_name_H-M   'P 1'
#
loop_
_entity.id
_entity.type
_entity.pdbx_description
1 polymer ?
#
loop_
_entity_poly.entity_id
_entity_poly.type
_entity_poly.pdbx_seq_one_letter_code
_entity_poly.pdbx_strand_id
1 'polypeptide(L)'
;MRRSATPVGSGSTGARRAEGWLAEPASVPTGVVPQLSCSSVRLPPATAEVAIRRPADGHLRATTHSSAPQLLVISESSAAGWRATVDGRPVRLRSAYGLLVAVPVPAGRHRVELRYEVEGLGAGVATSVATAAGLAVVGLVLRRRRPTARPG
;
A
#
# COMPACT_ATOMS: atom_id res chain seq x y z
N MET A 1 -47.90 -5.90 -75.59
CA MET A 1 -46.87 -5.36 -76.50
C MET A 1 -45.56 -5.23 -75.74
N ARG A 2 -44.52 -5.94 -76.21
CA ARG A 2 -43.22 -6.13 -75.55
C ARG A 2 -42.23 -5.10 -76.10
N ARG A 3 -41.53 -4.35 -75.25
CA ARG A 3 -40.19 -3.80 -75.55
C ARG A 3 -39.38 -3.71 -74.27
N SER A 4 -38.40 -4.60 -74.17
CA SER A 4 -37.26 -4.52 -73.27
C SER A 4 -36.08 -3.97 -74.07
N ALA A 5 -35.42 -2.95 -73.56
CA ALA A 5 -34.04 -2.60 -73.92
C ALA A 5 -33.43 -1.78 -72.78
N THR A 6 -32.37 -2.30 -72.17
CA THR A 6 -31.36 -1.48 -71.49
C THR A 6 -29.99 -2.08 -71.81
N PRO A 7 -29.02 -1.26 -72.25
CA PRO A 7 -27.68 -1.72 -72.58
C PRO A 7 -26.72 -1.64 -71.38
N VAL A 8 -25.66 -2.42 -71.55
CA VAL A 8 -24.45 -2.59 -70.73
C VAL A 8 -23.50 -1.39 -70.83
N GLY A 9 -22.69 -1.16 -69.78
CA GLY A 9 -21.40 -0.45 -69.86
C GLY A 9 -21.06 0.29 -68.56
N SER A 10 -20.29 -0.29 -67.63
CA SER A 10 -18.81 -0.25 -67.54
C SER A 10 -18.21 1.11 -67.11
N GLY A 11 -17.68 1.16 -65.89
CA GLY A 11 -16.68 2.12 -65.40
C GLY A 11 -15.94 1.46 -64.23
N SER A 12 -14.74 0.92 -64.44
CA SER A 12 -13.42 1.56 -64.33
C SER A 12 -13.07 2.12 -62.94
N THR A 13 -12.07 1.46 -62.34
CA THR A 13 -10.88 2.06 -61.73
C THR A 13 -11.04 2.94 -60.48
N GLY A 14 -10.61 2.36 -59.35
CA GLY A 14 -9.60 2.99 -58.51
C GLY A 14 -10.09 3.80 -57.32
N ALA A 15 -10.29 3.13 -56.17
CA ALA A 15 -10.20 3.77 -54.86
C ALA A 15 -9.97 2.72 -53.76
N ARG A 16 -8.71 2.32 -53.53
CA ARG A 16 -8.33 1.68 -52.27
C ARG A 16 -8.12 2.78 -51.24
N ARG A 17 -9.12 3.09 -50.40
CA ARG A 17 -8.94 3.98 -49.24
C ARG A 17 -9.99 3.73 -48.17
N ALA A 18 -9.53 3.24 -47.01
CA ALA A 18 -10.09 3.54 -45.69
C ALA A 18 -11.45 2.93 -45.25
N GLU A 19 -11.79 1.68 -45.60
CA GLU A 19 -13.04 1.03 -45.10
C GLU A 19 -12.83 0.05 -43.93
N GLY A 20 -11.61 -0.16 -43.45
CA GLY A 20 -11.30 -1.19 -42.45
C GLY A 20 -11.70 -0.90 -40.99
N TRP A 21 -12.19 0.30 -40.66
CA TRP A 21 -12.58 0.67 -39.27
C TRP A 21 -14.09 0.52 -39.01
N LEU A 22 -14.91 0.34 -40.05
CA LEU A 22 -16.35 0.13 -39.94
C LEU A 22 -16.72 -1.36 -39.89
N ALA A 23 -15.77 -2.25 -39.59
CA ALA A 23 -16.13 -3.61 -39.22
C ALA A 23 -16.92 -3.56 -37.91
N GLU A 24 -18.25 -3.60 -38.04
CA GLU A 24 -19.20 -3.81 -36.97
C GLU A 24 -18.65 -4.94 -36.09
N PRO A 25 -18.45 -4.73 -34.77
CA PRO A 25 -17.98 -5.80 -33.91
C PRO A 25 -18.97 -6.95 -34.05
N ALA A 26 -18.48 -8.07 -34.58
CA ALA A 26 -19.26 -9.28 -34.78
C ALA A 26 -20.15 -9.50 -33.55
N SER A 27 -21.46 -9.54 -33.79
CA SER A 27 -22.48 -9.64 -32.76
C SER A 27 -22.06 -10.64 -31.70
N VAL A 28 -21.96 -10.17 -30.46
CA VAL A 28 -21.64 -11.05 -29.33
C VAL A 28 -22.67 -12.19 -29.37
N PRO A 29 -22.25 -13.45 -29.49
CA PRO A 29 -23.20 -14.55 -29.52
C PRO A 29 -23.99 -14.50 -28.21
N THR A 30 -25.32 -14.46 -28.32
CA THR A 30 -26.27 -14.60 -27.21
C THR A 30 -26.19 -16.03 -26.67
N GLY A 31 -25.01 -16.43 -26.20
CA GLY A 31 -24.78 -17.64 -25.45
C GLY A 31 -25.18 -17.37 -24.01
N VAL A 32 -25.87 -18.34 -23.42
CA VAL A 32 -26.30 -18.37 -22.02
C VAL A 32 -25.18 -17.82 -21.13
N VAL A 33 -25.37 -16.62 -20.58
CA VAL A 33 -24.53 -16.16 -19.47
C VAL A 33 -24.72 -17.17 -18.34
N PRO A 34 -23.67 -17.85 -17.85
CA PRO A 34 -23.83 -18.69 -16.67
C PRO A 34 -24.35 -17.78 -15.57
N GLN A 35 -25.56 -18.05 -15.08
CA GLN A 35 -26.11 -17.31 -13.97
C GLN A 35 -25.21 -17.61 -12.78
N LEU A 36 -24.28 -16.70 -12.51
CA LEU A 36 -23.51 -16.67 -11.29
C LEU A 36 -24.52 -16.53 -10.16
N SER A 37 -24.89 -17.66 -9.57
CA SER A 37 -25.72 -17.71 -8.38
C SER A 37 -24.93 -17.01 -7.28
N CYS A 38 -25.26 -15.74 -7.06
CA CYS A 38 -24.74 -14.97 -5.96
C CYS A 38 -25.34 -15.58 -4.70
N SER A 39 -24.70 -16.63 -4.19
CA SER A 39 -25.08 -17.24 -2.93
C SER A 39 -24.84 -16.21 -1.85
N SER A 40 -25.93 -15.59 -1.38
CA SER A 40 -25.86 -14.63 -0.29
C SER A 40 -25.40 -15.37 0.97
N VAL A 41 -24.11 -15.27 1.28
CA VAL A 41 -23.58 -15.73 2.56
C VAL A 41 -24.05 -14.70 3.60
N ARG A 42 -25.09 -15.07 4.35
CA ARG A 42 -25.48 -14.33 5.56
C ARG A 42 -24.42 -14.59 6.62
N LEU A 43 -23.57 -13.60 6.88
CA LEU A 43 -22.68 -13.61 8.03
C LEU A 43 -23.47 -13.19 9.26
N PRO A 44 -23.34 -13.89 10.40
CA PRO A 44 -23.92 -13.42 11.65
C PRO A 44 -23.31 -12.06 12.02
N PRO A 45 -24.05 -11.19 12.72
CA PRO A 45 -23.50 -9.93 13.22
C PRO A 45 -22.31 -10.24 14.13
N ALA A 46 -21.11 -9.91 13.67
CA ALA A 46 -19.88 -10.07 14.43
C ALA A 46 -19.69 -8.85 15.33
N THR A 47 -20.08 -8.98 16.61
CA THR A 47 -19.84 -7.95 17.62
C THR A 47 -18.35 -7.88 17.92
N ALA A 48 -17.80 -6.68 17.87
CA ALA A 48 -16.42 -6.39 18.23
C ALA A 48 -16.41 -5.39 19.39
N GLU A 49 -15.65 -5.69 20.44
CA GLU A 49 -15.33 -4.73 21.48
C GLU A 49 -13.84 -4.41 21.42
N VAL A 50 -13.49 -3.13 21.51
CA VAL A 50 -12.11 -2.66 21.46
C VAL A 50 -11.88 -1.66 22.58
N ALA A 51 -10.91 -1.95 23.45
CA ALA A 51 -10.41 -0.97 24.41
C ALA A 51 -8.98 -0.56 24.03
N ILE A 52 -8.78 0.74 23.78
CA ILE A 52 -7.50 1.30 23.32
C ILE A 52 -6.84 2.07 24.46
N ARG A 53 -5.55 1.84 24.64
CA ARG A 53 -4.66 2.63 25.50
C ARG A 53 -3.51 3.17 24.66
N ARG A 54 -3.26 4.48 24.78
CA ARG A 54 -2.12 5.18 24.18
C ARG A 54 -1.18 5.64 25.28
N PRO A 55 -0.23 4.80 25.72
CA PRO A 55 0.87 5.27 26.55
C PRO A 55 1.69 6.37 25.81
N ALA A 56 2.39 7.21 26.58
CA ALA A 56 3.10 8.40 26.07
C ALA A 56 4.38 8.07 25.25
N ASP A 57 4.66 6.79 25.07
CA ASP A 57 5.88 6.22 24.47
C ASP A 57 5.74 5.92 22.97
N GLY A 58 4.65 6.38 22.33
CA GLY A 58 4.38 6.09 20.92
C GLY A 58 3.94 4.64 20.66
N HIS A 59 3.61 3.89 21.72
CA HIS A 59 3.00 2.59 21.60
C HIS A 59 1.47 2.71 21.66
N LEU A 60 0.78 1.95 20.82
CA LEU A 60 -0.67 1.79 20.91
C LEU A 60 -0.96 0.35 21.33
N ARG A 61 -1.76 0.21 22.40
CA ARG A 61 -2.23 -1.10 22.88
C ARG A 61 -3.74 -1.16 22.75
N ALA A 62 -4.23 -2.15 22.03
CA ALA A 62 -5.65 -2.42 21.90
C ALA A 62 -5.96 -3.82 22.41
N THR A 63 -6.98 -3.96 23.25
CA THR A 63 -7.55 -5.28 23.57
C THR A 63 -8.83 -5.42 22.79
N THR A 64 -8.91 -6.46 21.96
CA THR A 64 -10.04 -6.73 21.08
C THR A 64 -10.75 -8.01 21.53
N HIS A 65 -12.07 -8.02 21.49
CA HIS A 65 -12.87 -9.23 21.64
C HIS A 65 -13.87 -9.32 20.49
N SER A 66 -13.80 -10.38 19.71
CA SER A 66 -14.66 -10.59 18.54
C SER A 66 -15.08 -12.05 18.39
N SER A 67 -16.31 -12.28 17.94
CA SER A 67 -16.83 -13.62 17.62
C SER A 67 -16.35 -14.18 16.28
N ALA A 68 -15.72 -13.36 15.43
CA ALA A 68 -15.22 -13.74 14.12
C ALA A 68 -13.86 -13.06 13.80
N PRO A 69 -13.09 -13.57 12.83
CA PRO A 69 -11.88 -12.89 12.35
C PRO A 69 -12.24 -11.49 11.83
N GLN A 70 -11.45 -10.50 12.23
CA GLN A 70 -11.72 -9.10 11.93
C GLN A 70 -10.46 -8.34 11.53
N LEU A 71 -10.66 -7.18 10.91
CA LEU A 71 -9.59 -6.26 10.55
C LEU A 71 -9.67 -5.05 11.48
N LEU A 72 -8.73 -4.93 12.41
CA LEU A 72 -8.60 -3.75 13.26
C LEU A 72 -7.96 -2.63 12.44
N VAL A 73 -8.74 -1.60 12.11
CA VAL A 73 -8.27 -0.40 11.41
C VAL A 73 -7.95 0.68 12.43
N ILE A 74 -6.76 1.25 12.32
CA ILE A 74 -6.26 2.27 13.22
C ILE A 74 -6.03 3.53 12.39
N SER A 75 -6.50 4.68 12.87
CA SER A 75 -6.37 5.99 12.22
C SER A 75 -4.94 6.56 12.28
N GLU A 76 -3.95 5.72 12.06
CA GLU A 76 -2.53 6.09 11.89
C GLU A 76 -2.14 5.93 10.42
N SER A 77 -1.22 6.76 9.94
CA SER A 77 -0.74 6.69 8.55
C SER A 77 0.03 5.39 8.31
N SER A 78 -0.21 4.72 7.18
CA SER A 78 0.46 3.47 6.80
C SER A 78 1.90 3.73 6.33
N ALA A 79 2.80 4.07 7.27
CA ALA A 79 4.23 4.19 7.04
C ALA A 79 4.96 2.85 7.24
N ALA A 80 6.10 2.66 6.56
CA ALA A 80 6.89 1.42 6.63
C ALA A 80 7.45 1.09 8.03
N GLY A 81 7.65 2.11 8.88
CA GLY A 81 8.19 1.95 10.23
C GLY A 81 7.24 1.33 11.26
N TRP A 82 5.97 1.12 10.93
CA TRP A 82 5.03 0.50 11.87
C TRP A 82 5.26 -1.01 11.98
N ARG A 83 5.27 -1.52 13.22
CA ARG A 83 5.22 -2.95 13.53
C ARG A 83 4.06 -3.26 14.45
N ALA A 84 3.30 -4.32 14.12
CA ALA A 84 2.25 -4.83 14.98
C ALA A 84 2.57 -6.23 15.50
N THR A 85 2.10 -6.50 16.70
CA THR A 85 2.04 -7.84 17.28
C THR A 85 0.62 -8.15 17.75
N VAL A 86 0.21 -9.41 17.60
CA VAL A 86 -1.03 -9.96 18.17
C VAL A 86 -0.61 -11.03 19.17
N ASP A 87 -0.93 -10.82 20.44
CA ASP A 87 -0.49 -11.66 21.57
C ASP A 87 1.03 -11.91 21.58
N GLY A 88 1.80 -10.87 21.25
CA GLY A 88 3.27 -10.91 21.19
C GLY A 88 3.84 -11.54 19.92
N ARG A 89 3.01 -12.06 19.01
CA ARG A 89 3.48 -12.60 17.71
C ARG A 89 3.44 -11.52 16.63
N PRO A 90 4.53 -11.32 15.86
CA PRO A 90 4.56 -10.33 14.81
C PRO A 90 3.54 -10.66 13.71
N VAL A 91 2.77 -9.65 13.30
CA VAL A 91 1.77 -9.77 12.24
C VAL A 91 2.09 -8.80 11.11
N ARG A 92 1.87 -9.25 9.88
CA ARG A 92 2.01 -8.39 8.70
C ARG A 92 0.87 -7.37 8.67
N LEU A 93 1.24 -6.10 8.75
CA LEU A 93 0.32 -4.98 8.58
C LEU A 93 -0.24 -4.92 7.17
N ARG A 94 -1.48 -4.46 7.06
CA ARG A 94 -2.16 -4.13 5.82
C ARG A 94 -2.44 -2.63 5.79
N SER A 95 -2.65 -2.10 4.60
CA SER A 95 -3.19 -0.74 4.43
C SER A 95 -4.70 -0.86 4.23
N ALA A 96 -5.47 -0.20 5.08
CA ALA A 96 -6.90 0.03 4.87
C ALA A 96 -7.10 1.39 4.22
N TYR A 97 -8.01 1.45 3.26
CA TYR A 97 -8.33 2.69 2.51
C TYR A 97 -7.09 3.37 1.87
N GLY A 98 -6.02 2.60 1.64
CA GLY A 98 -4.77 3.08 1.03
C GLY A 98 -3.88 3.94 1.95
N LEU A 99 -4.33 4.31 3.14
CA LEU A 99 -3.66 5.30 4.00
C LEU A 99 -3.59 4.90 5.47
N LEU A 100 -4.46 3.99 5.93
CA LEU A 100 -4.59 3.65 7.35
C LEU A 100 -3.92 2.33 7.66
N VAL A 101 -3.35 2.22 8.86
CA VAL A 101 -2.82 0.95 9.37
C VAL A 101 -3.97 -0.02 9.66
N ALA A 102 -3.85 -1.24 9.18
CA ALA A 102 -4.80 -2.32 9.42
C ALA A 102 -4.11 -3.59 9.92
N VAL A 103 -4.62 -4.15 11.01
CA VAL A 103 -4.10 -5.36 11.65
C VAL A 103 -5.14 -6.47 11.53
N PRO A 104 -4.86 -7.59 10.86
CA PRO A 104 -5.74 -8.75 10.89
C PRO A 104 -5.69 -9.40 12.28
N VAL A 105 -6.85 -9.54 12.92
CA VAL A 105 -7.01 -10.12 14.25
C VAL A 105 -7.91 -11.36 14.15
N PRO A 106 -7.47 -12.53 14.66
CA PRO A 106 -8.31 -13.73 14.71
C PRO A 106 -9.57 -13.55 15.58
N ALA A 107 -10.49 -14.50 15.50
CA ALA A 107 -11.64 -14.54 16.41
C ALA A 107 -11.17 -14.86 17.84
N GLY A 108 -11.82 -14.25 18.82
CA GLY A 108 -11.53 -14.41 20.24
C GLY A 108 -11.06 -13.11 20.89
N ARG A 109 -10.39 -13.27 22.04
CA ARG A 109 -9.81 -12.16 22.80
C ARG A 109 -8.33 -12.06 22.52
N HIS A 110 -7.89 -10.91 22.02
CA HIS A 110 -6.50 -10.69 21.64
C HIS A 110 -6.00 -9.34 22.14
N ARG A 111 -4.69 -9.28 22.40
CA ARG A 111 -3.96 -8.05 22.68
C ARG A 111 -3.16 -7.67 21.45
N VAL A 112 -3.49 -6.54 20.86
CA VAL A 112 -2.77 -5.95 19.74
C VAL A 112 -1.85 -4.86 20.27
N GLU A 113 -0.57 -4.92 19.90
CA GLU A 113 0.38 -3.85 20.18
C GLU A 113 0.96 -3.34 18.87
N LEU A 114 0.90 -2.02 18.70
CA LEU A 114 1.46 -1.31 17.56
C LEU A 114 2.60 -0.41 18.07
N ARG A 115 3.75 -0.47 17.40
CA ARG A 115 4.95 0.33 17.71
C ARG A 115 5.55 0.92 16.45
N TYR A 116 6.04 2.15 16.54
CA TYR A 116 6.76 2.79 15.44
C TYR A 116 8.27 2.63 15.64
N GLU A 117 8.95 2.10 14.62
CA GLU A 117 10.40 1.97 14.58
C GLU A 117 10.95 2.83 13.43
N VAL A 118 11.86 3.75 13.76
CA VAL A 118 12.53 4.59 12.77
C VAL A 118 13.63 3.78 12.07
N GLU A 119 13.41 3.47 10.80
CA GLU A 119 14.42 2.85 9.96
C GLU A 119 15.64 3.77 9.83
N GLY A 120 16.85 3.23 10.00
CA GLY A 120 18.10 3.99 9.83
C GLY A 120 18.51 4.88 11.01
N LEU A 121 17.75 4.94 12.10
CA LEU A 121 18.14 5.70 13.30
C LEU A 121 19.52 5.29 13.82
N GLY A 122 19.80 3.98 13.85
CA GLY A 122 21.12 3.46 14.25
C GLY A 122 22.26 3.91 13.34
N ALA A 123 22.05 3.94 12.03
CA ALA A 123 23.05 4.40 11.06
C ALA A 123 23.32 5.91 11.19
N GLY A 124 22.28 6.71 11.42
CA GLY A 124 22.40 8.14 11.68
C GLY A 124 23.19 8.44 12.97
N VAL A 125 22.89 7.71 14.05
CA VAL A 125 23.63 7.81 15.31
C VAL A 125 25.10 7.42 15.11
N ALA A 126 25.37 6.30 14.43
CA ALA A 126 26.74 5.85 14.16
C ALA A 126 27.55 6.89 13.37
N THR A 127 26.96 7.46 12.31
CA THR A 127 27.61 8.51 11.50
C THR A 127 27.89 9.77 12.31
N SER A 128 26.95 10.17 13.17
CA SER A 128 27.10 11.34 14.04
C SER A 128 28.22 11.14 15.06
N VAL A 129 28.28 9.97 15.70
CA VAL A 129 29.35 9.61 16.65
C VAL A 129 30.70 9.56 15.94
N ALA A 130 30.79 8.95 14.77
CA ALA A 130 32.02 8.88 13.99
C ALA A 130 32.54 10.28 13.61
N THR A 131 31.64 11.17 13.19
CA THR A 131 31.97 12.56 12.84
C THR A 131 32.46 13.34 14.06
N ALA A 132 31.75 13.24 15.18
CA ALA A 132 32.13 13.89 16.44
C ALA A 132 33.50 13.40 16.94
N ALA A 133 33.75 12.08 16.87
CA ALA A 133 35.03 11.49 17.24
C ALA A 133 36.17 12.00 16.33
N GLY A 134 35.94 12.04 15.01
CA GLY A 134 36.90 12.59 14.05
C GLY A 134 37.25 14.06 14.33
N LEU A 135 36.24 14.91 14.56
CA LEU A 135 36.45 16.32 14.92
C LEU A 135 37.20 16.47 16.25
N ALA A 136 36.90 15.64 17.25
CA ALA A 136 37.60 15.66 18.53
C ALA A 136 39.09 15.30 18.38
N VAL A 137 39.41 14.30 17.56
CA VAL A 137 40.79 13.90 17.27
C VAL A 137 41.53 15.03 16.55
N VAL A 138 40.94 15.60 15.49
CA VAL A 138 41.53 16.73 14.76
C VAL A 138 41.76 17.92 15.69
N GLY A 139 40.76 18.27 16.50
CA GLY A 139 40.88 19.36 17.49
C GLY A 139 42.00 19.12 18.51
N LEU A 140 42.15 17.89 19.00
CA LEU A 140 43.23 17.51 19.91
C LEU A 140 44.61 17.62 19.24
N VAL A 141 44.74 17.15 17.99
CA VAL A 141 45.97 17.26 17.21
C VAL A 141 46.33 18.71 16.97
N LEU A 142 45.38 19.55 16.56
CA LEU A 142 45.61 20.98 16.33
C LEU A 142 45.98 21.71 17.62
N ARG A 143 45.36 21.39 18.76
CA ARG A 143 45.74 21.94 20.07
C ARG A 143 47.15 21.56 20.46
N ARG A 144 47.55 20.31 20.27
CA ARG A 144 48.92 19.83 20.52
C ARG A 144 49.96 20.46 19.59
N ARG A 145 49.53 20.87 18.39
CA ARG A 145 50.40 21.52 17.39
C ARG A 145 50.53 23.04 17.55
N ARG A 146 49.79 23.69 18.45
CA ARG A 146 49.98 25.13 18.71
C ARG A 146 51.25 25.34 19.52
N PRO A 147 52.34 25.91 18.95
CA PRO A 147 53.48 26.33 19.74
C PRO A 147 53.04 27.52 20.59
N THR A 148 53.45 27.54 21.86
CA THR A 148 53.24 28.67 22.76
C THR A 148 53.73 29.95 22.08
N ALA A 149 52.81 30.80 21.61
CA ALA A 149 53.16 32.12 21.10
C ALA A 149 53.77 32.91 22.25
N ARG A 150 55.04 33.27 22.12
CA ARG A 150 55.78 34.07 23.10
C ARG A 150 55.19 35.49 23.07
N PRO A 151 54.61 36.01 24.17
CA PRO A 151 54.17 37.39 24.21
C PRO A 151 55.41 38.29 24.26
N GLY A 152 55.51 39.21 23.30
CA GLY A 152 56.50 40.29 23.27
C GLY A 152 55.83 41.60 23.64
#